data_AF-A0A3L7ZJ91-F1
#
_entry.id   AF-A0A3L7ZJ91-F1
#
_cell.length_a   1.000
_cell.length_b   1.000
_cell.length_c   1.000
_cell.angle_alpha   90.00
_cell.angle_beta   90.00
_cell.angle_gamma   90.00
#
_symmetry.space_group_name_H-M   'P 1'
#
loop_
_entity.id
_entity.type
_entity.pdbx_description
1 polymer ?
#
loop_
_entity_poly.entity_id
_entity_poly.type
_entity_poly.pdbx_seq_one_letter_code
_entity_poly.pdbx_strand_id
1 'polypeptide(L)'
;MKRQIIIDSEARKRLQEAFGVTRVTVWKALNYESENELARKIRYTAKKEMGGVEINGPLPGFDTIHDTVKGITTQTFGPRVKIILYWDTNRTAVLVDGEVRRIEDGLTLSEFMSIQGEVYKLAQSLQNS
;
A
#
# COMPACT_ATOMS: atom_id res chain seq x y z
N MET A 1 1.19 10.12 -17.07
CA MET A 1 0.30 9.71 -15.95
C MET A 1 0.94 8.54 -15.24
N LYS A 2 0.98 8.53 -13.90
CA LYS A 2 1.51 7.40 -13.12
C LYS A 2 0.52 6.23 -13.20
N ARG A 3 0.99 5.04 -13.58
CA ARG A 3 0.18 3.80 -13.61
C ARG A 3 0.60 2.92 -12.45
N GLN A 4 -0.34 2.26 -11.80
CA GLN A 4 -0.04 1.32 -10.73
C GLN A 4 -1.12 0.26 -10.60
N ILE A 5 -0.72 -0.92 -10.14
CA ILE A 5 -1.62 -2.02 -9.80
C ILE A 5 -1.70 -2.10 -8.28
N ILE A 6 -2.90 -1.90 -7.75
CA ILE A 6 -3.19 -1.95 -6.31
C ILE A 6 -3.67 -3.35 -5.94
N ILE A 7 -3.07 -3.89 -4.88
CA ILE A 7 -3.38 -5.20 -4.30
C ILE A 7 -3.46 -5.06 -2.78
N ASP A 8 -4.14 -5.99 -2.12
CA ASP A 8 -4.14 -6.09 -0.66
C ASP A 8 -2.81 -6.66 -0.13
N SER A 9 -2.67 -6.67 1.20
CA SER A 9 -1.46 -7.11 1.89
C SER A 9 -1.17 -8.60 1.72
N GLU A 10 -2.20 -9.44 1.66
CA GLU A 10 -2.06 -10.89 1.50
C GLU A 10 -1.56 -11.22 0.09
N ALA A 11 -2.18 -10.65 -0.93
CA ALA A 11 -1.74 -10.75 -2.32
C ALA A 11 -0.28 -10.32 -2.47
N ARG A 12 0.13 -9.23 -1.81
CA ARG A 12 1.53 -8.79 -1.87
C ARG A 12 2.48 -9.80 -1.22
N LYS A 13 2.11 -10.37 -0.06
CA LYS A 13 2.91 -11.42 0.59
C LYS A 13 3.05 -12.63 -0.33
N ARG A 14 1.95 -13.07 -0.94
CA ARG A 14 1.94 -14.19 -1.90
C ARG A 14 2.81 -13.91 -3.13
N LEU A 15 2.84 -12.69 -3.66
CA LEU A 15 3.75 -12.34 -4.76
C LEU A 15 5.24 -12.42 -4.34
N GLN A 16 5.58 -11.96 -3.14
CA GLN A 16 6.96 -12.05 -2.65
C GLN A 16 7.39 -13.51 -2.53
N GLU A 17 6.54 -14.36 -1.96
CA GLU A 17 6.81 -15.79 -1.77
C GLU A 17 6.87 -16.54 -3.11
N ALA A 18 5.88 -16.35 -3.99
CA ALA A 18 5.79 -17.05 -5.27
C ALA A 18 6.96 -16.75 -6.21
N PHE A 19 7.50 -15.53 -6.17
CA PHE A 19 8.59 -15.10 -7.04
C PHE A 19 9.95 -15.04 -6.32
N GLY A 20 10.01 -15.29 -5.00
CA GLY A 20 11.23 -15.20 -4.21
C GLY A 20 11.86 -13.81 -4.22
N VAL A 21 11.04 -12.75 -4.17
CA VAL A 21 11.49 -11.35 -4.29
C VAL A 21 11.10 -10.49 -3.09
N THR A 22 11.81 -9.37 -2.92
CA THR A 22 11.52 -8.40 -1.86
C THR A 22 10.25 -7.58 -2.13
N ARG A 23 9.69 -7.00 -1.06
CA ARG A 23 8.56 -6.06 -1.10
C ARG A 23 8.82 -4.90 -2.07
N VAL A 24 10.03 -4.37 -2.07
CA VAL A 24 10.47 -3.29 -2.97
C VAL A 24 10.44 -3.73 -4.43
N THR A 25 10.89 -4.95 -4.74
CA THR A 25 10.83 -5.50 -6.11
C THR A 25 9.39 -5.65 -6.59
N VAL A 26 8.50 -6.14 -5.72
CA VAL A 26 7.06 -6.19 -6.03
C VAL A 26 6.52 -4.78 -6.26
N TRP A 27 6.85 -3.80 -5.39
CA TRP A 27 6.42 -2.42 -5.57
C TRP A 27 6.88 -1.85 -6.91
N LYS A 28 8.15 -2.04 -7.28
CA LYS A 28 8.69 -1.58 -8.56
C LYS A 28 7.94 -2.19 -9.74
N ALA A 29 7.66 -3.49 -9.69
CA ALA A 29 6.90 -4.17 -10.72
C ALA A 29 5.48 -3.62 -10.86
N LEU A 30 4.75 -3.47 -9.74
CA LEU A 30 3.36 -3.01 -9.72
C LEU A 30 3.20 -1.53 -10.06
N ASN A 31 4.22 -0.71 -9.81
CA ASN A 31 4.22 0.72 -10.14
C ASN A 31 4.86 1.02 -11.50
N TYR A 32 5.15 -0.01 -12.31
CA TYR A 32 5.81 0.15 -13.62
C TYR A 32 7.18 0.85 -13.56
N GLU A 33 7.87 0.77 -12.42
CA GLU A 33 9.25 1.25 -12.23
C GLU A 33 10.29 0.22 -12.72
N SER A 34 9.82 -0.93 -13.23
CA SER A 34 10.64 -1.95 -13.89
C SER A 34 9.87 -2.63 -15.01
N GLU A 35 10.57 -2.88 -16.12
CA GLU A 35 10.01 -3.45 -17.35
C GLU A 35 10.64 -4.79 -17.77
N ASN A 36 11.40 -5.44 -16.88
CA ASN A 36 11.95 -6.75 -17.17
C ASN A 36 10.88 -7.85 -17.17
N GLU A 37 11.24 -9.05 -17.65
CA GLU A 37 10.30 -10.18 -17.76
C GLU A 37 9.68 -10.55 -16.41
N LEU A 38 10.46 -10.53 -15.33
CA LEU A 38 9.98 -10.80 -13.98
C LEU A 38 8.91 -9.79 -13.55
N ALA A 39 9.13 -8.49 -13.78
CA ALA A 39 8.17 -7.45 -13.47
C ALA A 39 6.87 -7.62 -14.27
N ARG A 40 6.95 -8.01 -15.55
CA ARG A 40 5.77 -8.33 -16.36
C ARG A 40 5.00 -9.53 -15.81
N LYS A 41 5.69 -10.59 -15.39
CA LYS A 41 5.08 -11.77 -14.74
C LYS A 41 4.39 -11.42 -13.44
N ILE A 42 5.06 -10.65 -12.56
CA ILE A 42 4.47 -10.15 -11.30
C ILE A 42 3.18 -9.38 -11.58
N ARG A 43 3.19 -8.43 -12.53
CA ARG A 43 2.00 -7.67 -12.91
C ARG A 43 0.88 -8.55 -13.47
N TYR A 44 1.22 -9.54 -14.29
CA TYR A 44 0.25 -10.49 -14.85
C TYR A 44 -0.43 -11.28 -13.73
N THR A 45 0.36 -11.92 -12.85
CA THR A 45 -0.14 -12.71 -11.72
C THR A 45 -0.99 -11.85 -10.78
N ALA A 46 -0.53 -10.64 -10.44
CA ALA A 46 -1.29 -9.72 -9.59
C ALA A 46 -2.71 -9.43 -10.13
N LYS A 47 -2.83 -9.17 -11.45
CA LYS A 47 -4.12 -8.87 -12.09
C LYS A 47 -4.98 -10.10 -12.30
N LYS A 48 -4.40 -11.23 -12.69
CA LYS A 48 -5.17 -12.42 -13.10
C LYS A 48 -5.53 -13.33 -11.94
N GLU A 49 -4.73 -13.38 -10.88
CA GLU A 49 -4.87 -14.38 -9.82
C GLU A 49 -5.13 -13.76 -8.44
N MET A 50 -4.93 -12.45 -8.27
CA MET A 50 -4.93 -11.81 -6.95
C MET A 50 -5.80 -10.56 -6.86
N GLY A 51 -6.72 -10.37 -7.81
CA GLY A 51 -7.69 -9.25 -7.77
C GLY A 51 -7.04 -7.85 -7.84
N GLY A 52 -5.85 -7.75 -8.44
CA GLY A 52 -5.13 -6.50 -8.62
C GLY A 52 -5.89 -5.54 -9.52
N VAL A 53 -6.11 -4.31 -9.05
CA VAL A 53 -6.83 -3.27 -9.77
C VAL A 53 -5.84 -2.27 -10.33
N GLU A 54 -5.89 -2.06 -11.64
CA GLU A 54 -5.03 -1.10 -12.32
C GLU A 54 -5.66 0.30 -12.29
N ILE A 55 -4.90 1.29 -11.80
CA ILE A 55 -5.32 2.68 -11.75
C ILE A 55 -4.36 3.57 -12.55
N ASN A 56 -4.95 4.51 -13.30
CA ASN A 56 -4.23 5.49 -14.12
C ASN A 56 -4.22 6.85 -13.41
N GLY A 57 -3.36 6.99 -12.41
CA GLY A 57 -3.24 8.22 -11.65
C GLY A 57 -2.72 8.00 -10.22
N PRO A 58 -2.73 9.08 -9.41
CA PRO A 58 -2.55 8.94 -7.97
C PRO A 58 -3.66 8.06 -7.37
N LEU A 59 -3.34 7.42 -6.25
CA LEU A 59 -4.32 6.65 -5.49
C LEU A 59 -5.42 7.62 -5.01
N PRO A 60 -6.71 7.40 -5.36
CA PRO A 60 -7.78 8.32 -5.01
C PRO A 60 -8.35 8.05 -3.61
N GLY A 61 -9.15 8.98 -3.10
CA GLY A 61 -10.09 8.70 -2.01
C GLY A 61 -9.49 8.61 -0.61
N PHE A 62 -8.43 9.36 -0.33
CA PHE A 62 -7.95 9.56 1.04
C PHE A 62 -7.47 10.98 1.27
N ASP A 63 -7.72 11.48 2.47
CA ASP A 63 -7.23 12.78 2.93
C ASP A 63 -5.90 12.62 3.66
N THR A 64 -5.05 13.65 3.59
CA THR A 64 -3.76 13.68 4.30
C THR A 64 -3.68 14.94 5.16
N ILE A 65 -3.34 14.77 6.43
CA ILE A 65 -3.09 15.85 7.39
C ILE A 65 -1.66 15.71 7.90
N HIS A 66 -0.89 16.80 7.80
CA HIS A 66 0.43 16.92 8.41
C HIS A 66 0.32 17.73 9.70
N ASP A 67 0.46 17.07 10.85
CA ASP A 67 0.51 17.73 12.16
C ASP A 67 1.99 17.91 12.53
N THR A 68 2.53 19.07 12.19
CA THR A 68 3.94 19.41 12.41
C THR A 68 4.30 19.56 13.89
N VAL A 69 3.33 19.90 14.74
CA VAL A 69 3.54 20.05 16.18
C VAL A 69 3.71 18.68 16.83
N LYS A 70 2.88 17.70 16.43
CA LYS A 70 2.99 16.32 16.91
C LYS A 70 4.02 15.48 16.16
N GLY A 71 4.54 15.98 15.04
CA GLY A 71 5.49 15.25 14.21
C GLY A 71 4.87 14.01 13.55
N ILE A 72 3.61 14.11 13.11
CA ILE A 72 2.89 12.99 12.48
C ILE A 72 2.22 13.38 11.17
N THR A 73 2.11 12.41 10.26
CA THR A 73 1.20 12.48 9.10
C THR A 73 0.07 11.48 9.32
N THR A 74 -1.18 11.93 9.24
CA THR A 74 -2.35 11.05 9.24
C THR A 74 -2.94 10.99 7.84
N GLN A 75 -3.18 9.79 7.33
CA GLN A 75 -3.93 9.56 6.10
C GLN A 75 -5.21 8.80 6.40
N THR A 76 -6.35 9.32 5.97
CA THR A 76 -7.67 8.75 6.29
C THR A 76 -8.31 8.20 5.03
N PHE A 77 -8.57 6.88 5.03
CA PHE A 77 -9.14 6.13 3.91
C PHE A 77 -10.58 5.76 4.25
N GLY A 78 -11.51 6.64 3.88
CA GLY A 78 -12.91 6.53 4.30
C GLY A 78 -13.09 6.70 5.82
N PRO A 79 -14.25 6.31 6.39
CA PRO A 79 -14.59 6.62 7.78
C PRO A 79 -13.84 5.80 8.82
N ARG A 80 -13.37 4.59 8.46
CA ARG A 80 -12.92 3.58 9.42
C ARG A 80 -11.41 3.39 9.48
N VAL A 81 -10.71 3.66 8.38
CA VAL A 81 -9.31 3.21 8.22
C VAL A 81 -8.37 4.40 8.15
N LYS A 82 -7.26 4.33 8.91
CA LYS A 82 -6.24 5.39 8.95
C LYS A 82 -4.83 4.80 8.89
N ILE A 83 -3.92 5.59 8.33
CA ILE A 83 -2.47 5.43 8.51
C ILE A 83 -1.98 6.60 9.37
N ILE A 84 -1.14 6.33 10.35
CA ILE A 84 -0.37 7.34 11.09
C ILE A 84 1.11 7.05 10.89
N LEU A 85 1.83 8.00 10.29
CA LEU A 85 3.29 7.98 10.18
C LEU A 85 3.88 8.92 11.23
N TYR A 86 4.70 8.38 12.12
CA TYR A 86 5.46 9.10 13.14
C TYR A 86 6.85 9.45 12.59
N TRP A 87 7.16 10.74 12.47
CA TRP A 87 8.34 11.21 11.73
C TRP A 87 9.65 10.97 12.49
N ASP A 88 9.60 11.08 13.81
CA ASP A 88 10.74 10.92 14.72
C ASP A 88 11.32 9.50 14.71
N THR A 89 10.45 8.51 14.54
CA THR A 89 10.75 7.09 14.67
C THR A 89 10.66 6.34 13.35
N ASN A 90 10.18 6.99 12.28
CA ASN A 90 9.82 6.35 11.02
C ASN A 90 8.92 5.12 11.23
N ARG A 91 7.97 5.23 12.18
CA ARG A 91 6.99 4.19 12.52
C ARG A 91 5.69 4.47 11.81
N THR A 92 5.10 3.46 11.21
CA THR A 92 3.80 3.52 10.53
C THR A 92 2.79 2.63 11.24
N ALA A 93 1.68 3.21 11.70
CA ALA A 93 0.55 2.49 12.27
C ALA A 93 -0.63 2.48 11.29
N VAL A 94 -1.24 1.31 11.09
CA VAL A 94 -2.53 1.17 10.40
C VAL A 94 -3.61 0.92 11.44
N LEU A 95 -4.64 1.75 11.43
CA LEU A 95 -5.76 1.69 12.35
C LEU A 95 -7.06 1.36 11.61
N VAL A 96 -7.92 0.57 12.25
CA VAL A 96 -9.31 0.32 11.84
C VAL A 96 -10.19 0.57 13.04
N ASP A 97 -11.20 1.43 12.88
CA ASP A 97 -12.14 1.83 13.95
C ASP A 97 -11.43 2.36 15.21
N GLY A 98 -10.29 3.05 15.01
CA GLY A 98 -9.47 3.60 16.09
C GLY A 98 -8.51 2.60 16.76
N GLU A 99 -8.59 1.31 16.43
CA GLU A 99 -7.69 0.29 16.96
C GLU A 99 -6.49 0.05 16.05
N VAL A 100 -5.30 -0.08 16.63
CA VAL A 100 -4.09 -0.43 15.89
C VAL A 100 -4.18 -1.89 15.42
N ARG A 101 -4.14 -2.09 14.11
CA ARG A 101 -4.16 -3.43 13.47
C ARG A 101 -2.81 -3.88 12.95
N ARG A 102 -1.91 -2.94 12.66
CA ARG A 102 -0.57 -3.22 12.14
C ARG A 102 0.38 -2.10 12.50
N ILE A 103 1.61 -2.47 12.85
CA ILE A 103 2.75 -1.57 13.02
C ILE A 103 3.86 -2.02 12.09
N GLU A 104 4.51 -1.06 11.44
CA GLU A 104 5.66 -1.26 10.58
C GLU A 104 6.70 -0.19 10.91
N ASP A 105 7.96 -0.59 11.03
CA ASP A 105 9.07 0.28 11.42
C ASP A 105 10.09 0.42 10.29
N GLY A 106 10.66 1.60 10.14
CA GLY A 106 11.84 1.82 9.28
C GLY A 106 11.56 1.66 7.79
N LEU A 107 10.33 1.88 7.35
CA LEU A 107 9.93 1.70 5.95
C LEU A 107 10.71 2.63 5.02
N THR A 108 11.08 2.11 3.85
CA THR A 108 11.43 2.96 2.71
C THR A 108 10.18 3.65 2.15
N LEU A 109 10.36 4.72 1.38
CA LEU A 109 9.25 5.40 0.70
C LEU A 109 8.41 4.43 -0.16
N SER A 110 9.07 3.50 -0.87
CA SER A 110 8.38 2.51 -1.70
C SER A 110 7.51 1.55 -0.89
N GLU A 111 7.96 1.19 0.31
CA GLU A 111 7.20 0.31 1.20
C GLU A 111 6.07 1.06 1.89
N PHE A 112 6.27 2.33 2.24
CA PHE A 112 5.20 3.19 2.72
C PHE A 112 4.10 3.35 1.65
N MET A 113 4.46 3.65 0.40
CA MET A 113 3.50 3.71 -0.72
C MET A 113 2.81 2.36 -0.97
N SER A 114 3.51 1.25 -0.70
CA SER A 114 2.92 -0.08 -0.75
C SER A 114 1.82 -0.26 0.29
N ILE A 115 2.03 0.23 1.52
CA ILE A 115 1.02 0.20 2.58
C ILE A 115 -0.19 1.05 2.21
N GLN A 116 0.00 2.24 1.64
CA GLN A 116 -1.12 3.08 1.19
C GLN A 116 -2.07 2.32 0.26
N GLY A 117 -1.53 1.58 -0.73
CA GLY A 117 -2.34 0.76 -1.62
C GLY A 117 -3.05 -0.40 -0.93
N GLU A 118 -2.37 -1.09 -0.01
CA GLU A 118 -2.95 -2.20 0.78
C GLU A 118 -4.11 -1.69 1.66
N VAL A 119 -3.90 -0.56 2.33
CA VAL A 119 -4.87 0.08 3.22
C VAL A 119 -6.06 0.63 2.43
N TYR A 120 -5.85 1.14 1.23
CA TYR A 120 -6.94 1.50 0.33
C TYR A 120 -7.83 0.30 0.00
N LYS A 121 -7.26 -0.85 -0.35
CA LYS A 121 -8.06 -2.08 -0.61
C LYS A 121 -8.79 -2.55 0.65
N LEU A 122 -8.17 -2.45 1.82
CA LEU A 122 -8.82 -2.74 3.10
C LEU A 122 -10.00 -1.80 3.37
N ALA A 123 -9.84 -0.50 3.12
CA ALA A 123 -10.94 0.45 3.28
C ALA A 123 -12.12 0.13 2.34
N GLN A 124 -11.82 -0.23 1.08
CA GLN A 124 -12.83 -0.62 0.11
C GLN A 124 -13.57 -1.93 0.51
N SER A 125 -12.89 -2.90 1.12
CA SER A 125 -13.55 -4.13 1.57
C SER A 125 -14.48 -3.90 2.78
N LEU A 126 -14.13 -2.96 3.67
CA LEU A 126 -14.90 -2.62 4.86
C LEU A 126 -16.07 -1.66 4.62
N GLN A 127 -16.16 -1.05 3.43
CA GLN A 127 -17.31 -0.23 3.03
C GLN A 127 -18.54 -1.06 2.64
N ASN A 128 -18.34 -2.34 2.32
CA ASN A 128 -19.39 -3.26 1.90
C ASN A 128 -19.82 -4.26 3.00
N SER A 129 -19.34 -4.06 4.24
CA SER A 129 -19.58 -4.92 5.42
C SER A 129 -20.40 -4.18 6.46
#